data_AF-A0A1V9Z8Q5-F1
#
_entry.id   AF-A0A1V9Z8Q5-F1
#
_cell.length_a   1.000
_cell.length_b   1.000
_cell.length_c   1.000
_cell.angle_alpha   90.00
_cell.angle_beta   90.00
_cell.angle_gamma   90.00
#
_symmetry.space_group_name_H-M   'P 1'
#
loop_
_entity.id
_entity.type
_entity.pdbx_description
1 polymer ?
#
loop_
_entity_poly.entity_id
_entity_poly.type
_entity_poly.pdbx_seq_one_letter_code
_entity_poly.pdbx_strand_id
1 'polypeptide(L)'
;MQADAVPLVVALAASAYMPVALLLYLWHSSHTGIRNRHPRDTAFAAGCVMVYAVVDPLLQVLALPELPCYWHWGLGTVHVLGSVWYLILAAAHVVLYKATEVLAAPLDPDRPYPRMKFYRRLLLRSNQRRGCLLITTVSISAVLGVADGATLSASATTHACISSTMGKSVVALLSGAAVLSVYLLWLLYGVEDLCGLHRAYRHTIGVSLGVLVLLGIGALCQAQFNWSALQRYHYQSVVTTLLAHALFYFNVCQPLLSLGLARVQSLSVRMHRASAHDAQAELESFRKFLERPDGLDALQAYCRLALRLEEVLAYTTLWNFTAQVATRELAWVVFDECLDVHAPLLTPTAKRWRDYYDAQLSSPHVIELSIAPTLAGPEMLPWDFFEPFSKDLVFAMYKELLPAFQRHPLGLAWHEFRYQTVHASQRVVVRANTKSLAAILSAPLTPIPMSTNSSRFPDDD
;
A
#
# COMPACT_ATOMS: atom_id res chain seq x y z
N MET A 1 -21.90 -36.04 18.14
CA MET A 1 -21.19 -34.81 18.55
C MET A 1 -21.90 -34.24 19.76
N GLN A 2 -21.18 -33.95 20.84
CA GLN A 2 -21.73 -33.19 21.96
C GLN A 2 -22.17 -31.81 21.43
N ALA A 3 -23.36 -31.33 21.82
CA ALA A 3 -23.90 -30.04 21.36
C ALA A 3 -22.95 -28.85 21.65
N ASP A 4 -22.07 -29.03 22.64
CA ASP A 4 -21.08 -28.05 23.10
C ASP A 4 -19.98 -27.75 22.06
N ALA A 5 -19.67 -28.68 21.15
CA ALA A 5 -18.64 -28.52 20.13
C ALA A 5 -19.15 -27.89 18.81
N VAL A 6 -20.47 -27.69 18.66
CA VAL A 6 -21.09 -27.16 17.44
C VAL A 6 -20.52 -25.79 17.04
N PRO A 7 -20.34 -24.80 17.95
CA PRO A 7 -19.78 -23.49 17.57
C PRO A 7 -18.36 -23.57 17.01
N LEU A 8 -17.53 -24.45 17.56
CA LEU A 8 -16.16 -24.66 17.08
C LEU A 8 -16.13 -25.29 15.68
N VAL A 9 -17.01 -26.25 15.42
CA VAL A 9 -17.11 -26.87 14.09
C VAL A 9 -17.60 -25.87 13.05
N VAL A 10 -18.56 -25.01 13.40
CA VAL A 10 -19.00 -23.91 12.53
C VAL A 10 -17.85 -22.94 12.25
N ALA A 11 -17.08 -22.54 13.28
CA ALA A 11 -15.92 -21.67 13.12
C ALA A 11 -14.82 -22.29 12.24
N LEU A 12 -14.56 -23.60 12.40
CA LEU A 12 -13.61 -24.35 11.59
C LEU A 12 -14.07 -24.44 10.13
N ALA A 13 -15.35 -24.79 9.89
CA ALA A 13 -15.94 -24.84 8.56
C ALA A 13 -15.92 -23.47 7.88
N ALA A 14 -16.23 -22.41 8.63
CA ALA A 14 -16.12 -21.03 8.15
C ALA A 14 -14.67 -20.65 7.80
N SER A 15 -13.66 -21.22 8.47
CA SER A 15 -12.25 -20.89 8.20
C SER A 15 -11.67 -21.58 6.96
N ALA A 16 -12.38 -22.54 6.36
CA ALA A 16 -11.89 -23.35 5.24
C ALA A 16 -11.57 -22.53 3.97
N TYR A 17 -12.17 -21.35 3.79
CA TYR A 17 -11.86 -20.49 2.64
C TYR A 17 -10.52 -19.76 2.77
N MET A 18 -10.00 -19.57 3.98
CA MET A 18 -8.83 -18.72 4.24
C MET A 18 -7.56 -19.16 3.48
N PRO A 19 -7.19 -20.47 3.46
CA PRO A 19 -6.01 -20.90 2.71
C PRO A 19 -6.15 -20.65 1.21
N VAL A 20 -7.33 -20.90 0.64
CA VAL A 20 -7.61 -20.69 -0.79
C VAL A 20 -7.56 -19.20 -1.13
N ALA A 21 -8.18 -18.35 -0.32
CA ALA A 21 -8.15 -16.90 -0.49
C ALA A 21 -6.72 -16.34 -0.41
N LEU A 22 -5.91 -16.82 0.54
CA LEU A 22 -4.52 -16.40 0.71
C LEU A 22 -3.67 -16.77 -0.51
N LEU A 23 -3.83 -17.99 -1.03
CA LEU A 23 -3.13 -18.45 -2.24
C LEU A 23 -3.53 -17.64 -3.47
N LEU A 24 -4.83 -17.40 -3.67
CA LEU A 24 -5.31 -16.56 -4.77
C LEU A 24 -4.79 -15.12 -4.67
N TYR A 25 -4.73 -14.56 -3.47
CA TYR A 25 -4.18 -13.23 -3.21
C TYR A 25 -2.69 -13.14 -3.55
N LEU A 26 -1.90 -14.15 -3.16
CA LEU A 26 -0.48 -14.21 -3.49
C LEU A 26 -0.24 -14.45 -4.99
N TRP A 27 -1.06 -15.27 -5.63
CA TRP A 27 -1.01 -15.45 -7.09
C TRP A 27 -1.25 -14.11 -7.80
N HIS A 28 -2.27 -13.37 -7.38
CA HIS A 28 -2.62 -12.08 -7.99
C HIS A 28 -1.79 -10.89 -7.45
N SER A 29 -0.70 -11.15 -6.72
CA SER A 29 0.13 -10.12 -6.09
C SER A 29 0.77 -9.12 -7.07
N SER A 30 0.90 -9.48 -8.35
CA SER A 30 1.44 -8.63 -9.40
C SER A 30 0.42 -7.61 -9.95
N HIS A 31 -0.88 -7.80 -9.71
CA HIS A 31 -1.92 -6.86 -10.16
C HIS A 31 -1.80 -5.53 -9.43
N THR A 32 -1.92 -4.42 -10.16
CA THR A 32 -1.73 -3.06 -9.63
C THR A 32 -2.59 -2.75 -8.41
N GLY A 33 -3.84 -3.23 -8.38
CA GLY A 33 -4.76 -3.07 -7.24
C GLY A 33 -4.35 -3.82 -5.96
N ILE A 34 -3.59 -4.92 -6.08
CA ILE A 34 -3.08 -5.69 -4.93
C ILE A 34 -1.65 -5.26 -4.58
N ARG A 35 -0.82 -5.01 -5.59
CA ARG A 35 0.61 -4.70 -5.42
C ARG A 35 0.86 -3.51 -4.50
N ASN A 36 0.02 -2.48 -4.58
CA ASN A 36 0.11 -1.28 -3.75
C ASN A 36 -0.20 -1.54 -2.25
N ARG A 37 -0.78 -2.71 -1.92
CA ARG A 37 -1.10 -3.11 -0.54
C ARG A 37 -0.01 -3.96 0.12
N HIS A 38 1.18 -4.06 -0.50
CA HIS A 38 2.27 -4.91 -0.02
C HIS A 38 1.83 -6.37 0.27
N PRO A 39 1.41 -7.11 -0.76
CA PRO A 39 0.67 -8.37 -0.60
C PRO A 39 1.41 -9.44 0.19
N ARG A 40 2.75 -9.45 0.15
CA ARG A 40 3.54 -10.41 0.92
C ARG A 40 3.50 -10.13 2.42
N ASP A 41 3.49 -8.85 2.81
CA ASP A 41 3.50 -8.46 4.21
C ASP A 41 2.13 -8.65 4.85
N THR A 42 1.06 -8.30 4.13
CA THR A 42 -0.32 -8.55 4.57
C THR A 42 -0.62 -10.05 4.61
N ALA A 43 -0.14 -10.82 3.63
CA ALA A 43 -0.27 -12.28 3.64
C ALA A 43 0.49 -12.94 4.79
N PHE A 44 1.64 -12.40 5.21
CA PHE A 44 2.36 -12.89 6.38
C PHE A 44 1.54 -12.71 7.67
N ALA A 45 1.03 -11.50 7.93
CA ALA A 45 0.14 -11.25 9.08
C ALA A 45 -1.11 -12.16 9.03
N ALA A 46 -1.76 -12.22 7.87
CA ALA A 46 -2.95 -13.05 7.66
C ALA A 46 -2.64 -14.55 7.88
N GLY A 47 -1.53 -15.04 7.34
CA GLY A 47 -1.10 -16.44 7.50
C GLY A 47 -0.84 -16.81 8.95
N CYS A 48 -0.14 -15.95 9.71
CA CYS A 48 0.08 -16.17 11.14
C CYS A 48 -1.24 -16.25 11.93
N VAL A 49 -2.17 -15.32 11.68
CA VAL A 49 -3.47 -15.31 12.35
C VAL A 49 -4.35 -16.49 11.91
N MET A 50 -4.29 -16.89 10.64
CA MET A 50 -4.98 -18.06 10.09
C MET A 50 -4.54 -19.36 10.75
N VAL A 51 -3.23 -19.57 10.93
CA VAL A 51 -2.70 -20.78 11.58
C VAL A 51 -3.32 -20.93 12.97
N TYR A 52 -3.36 -19.86 13.76
CA TYR A 52 -4.02 -19.91 15.06
C TYR A 52 -5.54 -20.18 14.94
N ALA A 53 -6.23 -19.45 14.07
CA ALA A 53 -7.68 -19.55 13.91
C ALA A 53 -8.17 -20.90 13.35
N VAL A 54 -7.32 -21.65 12.65
CA VAL A 54 -7.66 -22.99 12.14
C VAL A 54 -7.19 -24.07 13.10
N VAL A 55 -5.95 -23.97 13.61
CA VAL A 55 -5.35 -25.03 14.42
C VAL A 55 -5.97 -25.09 15.81
N ASP A 56 -6.22 -23.96 16.49
CA ASP A 56 -6.81 -23.96 17.83
C ASP A 56 -8.19 -24.66 17.89
N PRO A 57 -9.20 -24.31 17.05
CA PRO A 57 -10.48 -25.02 17.07
C PRO A 57 -10.35 -26.47 16.59
N LEU A 58 -9.45 -26.77 15.64
CA LEU A 58 -9.22 -28.13 15.18
C LEU A 58 -8.71 -29.03 16.31
N LEU A 59 -7.75 -28.55 17.11
CA LEU A 59 -7.21 -29.28 18.26
C LEU A 59 -8.30 -29.55 19.31
N GLN A 60 -9.17 -28.58 19.56
CA GLN A 60 -10.28 -28.72 20.51
C GLN A 60 -11.37 -29.69 20.01
N VAL A 61 -11.69 -29.66 18.71
CA VAL A 61 -12.70 -30.55 18.10
C VAL A 61 -12.23 -31.99 18.00
N LEU A 62 -10.96 -32.21 17.64
CA LEU A 62 -10.39 -33.55 17.51
C LEU A 62 -10.18 -34.25 18.86
N ALA A 63 -10.38 -33.54 19.98
CA ALA A 63 -10.15 -34.04 21.34
C ALA A 63 -8.82 -34.82 21.44
N LEU A 64 -7.78 -34.30 20.75
CA LEU A 64 -6.45 -34.89 20.76
C LEU A 64 -6.00 -35.02 22.23
N PRO A 65 -5.28 -36.09 22.59
CA PRO A 65 -4.80 -36.28 23.96
C PRO A 65 -4.12 -34.99 24.42
N GLU A 66 -4.47 -34.56 25.63
CA GLU A 66 -4.10 -33.28 26.23
C GLU A 66 -2.70 -32.85 25.79
N LEU A 67 -2.65 -31.89 24.87
CA LEU A 67 -1.37 -31.43 24.36
C LEU A 67 -0.67 -30.68 25.49
N PRO A 68 0.66 -30.83 25.60
CA PRO A 68 1.41 -30.08 26.58
C PRO A 68 1.27 -28.57 26.31
N CYS A 69 1.14 -27.80 27.39
CA CYS A 69 0.80 -26.38 27.32
C CYS A 69 1.75 -25.55 26.43
N TYR A 70 3.02 -25.96 26.26
CA TYR A 70 3.95 -25.28 25.35
C TYR A 70 3.48 -25.23 23.89
N TRP A 71 2.65 -26.17 23.43
CA TRP A 71 2.10 -26.16 22.07
C TRP A 71 1.09 -25.03 21.88
N HIS A 72 0.20 -24.84 22.86
CA HIS A 72 -0.75 -23.73 22.90
C HIS A 72 -0.03 -22.38 22.95
N TRP A 73 1.06 -22.30 23.73
CA TRP A 73 1.93 -21.11 23.75
C TRP A 73 2.57 -20.87 22.40
N GLY A 74 3.11 -21.90 21.74
CA GLY A 74 3.65 -21.82 20.39
C GLY A 74 2.65 -21.22 19.40
N LEU A 75 1.42 -21.74 19.37
CA LEU A 75 0.35 -21.20 18.53
C LEU A 75 0.00 -19.74 18.88
N GLY A 76 -0.08 -19.42 20.17
CA GLY A 76 -0.29 -18.06 20.66
C GLY A 76 0.82 -17.09 20.21
N THR A 77 2.09 -17.53 20.22
CA THR A 77 3.21 -16.69 19.75
C THR A 77 3.09 -16.35 18.27
N VAL A 78 2.62 -17.29 17.44
CA VAL A 78 2.38 -17.06 16.01
C VAL A 78 1.25 -16.05 15.82
N HIS A 79 0.17 -16.15 16.61
CA HIS A 79 -0.93 -15.18 16.56
C HIS A 79 -0.49 -13.76 16.95
N VAL A 80 0.28 -13.63 18.05
CA VAL A 80 0.84 -12.35 18.50
C VAL A 80 1.77 -11.76 17.45
N LEU A 81 2.64 -12.58 16.85
CA LEU A 81 3.54 -12.14 15.79
C LEU A 81 2.78 -11.56 14.59
N GLY A 82 1.73 -12.24 14.14
CA GLY A 82 0.88 -11.77 13.03
C GLY A 82 0.16 -10.46 13.37
N SER A 83 -0.36 -10.34 14.59
CA SER A 83 -1.09 -9.16 15.07
C SER A 83 -0.17 -7.95 15.22
N VAL A 84 1.02 -8.13 15.80
CA VAL A 84 2.05 -7.09 15.94
C VAL A 84 2.53 -6.64 14.56
N TRP A 85 2.79 -7.58 13.65
CA TRP A 85 3.18 -7.22 12.28
C TRP A 85 2.10 -6.39 11.59
N TYR A 86 0.83 -6.76 11.74
CA TYR A 86 -0.29 -6.00 11.18
C TYR A 86 -0.37 -4.57 11.75
N LEU A 87 -0.21 -4.40 13.06
CA LEU A 87 -0.17 -3.06 13.69
C LEU A 87 1.01 -2.23 13.20
N ILE A 88 2.18 -2.84 12.97
CA ILE A 88 3.34 -2.17 12.37
C ILE A 88 3.05 -1.73 10.94
N LEU A 89 2.34 -2.53 10.14
CA LEU A 89 1.92 -2.13 8.79
C LEU A 89 0.95 -0.94 8.82
N ALA A 90 -0.02 -0.95 9.73
CA ALA A 90 -0.94 0.17 9.92
C ALA A 90 -0.20 1.44 10.36
N ALA A 91 0.74 1.33 11.31
CA ALA A 91 1.57 2.44 11.76
C ALA A 91 2.48 2.97 10.63
N ALA A 92 3.07 2.07 9.82
CA ALA A 92 3.89 2.46 8.68
C ALA A 92 3.07 3.25 7.64
N HIS A 93 1.81 2.89 7.42
CA HIS A 93 0.92 3.65 6.54
C HIS A 93 0.66 5.08 7.05
N VAL A 94 0.45 5.25 8.37
CA VAL A 94 0.33 6.58 8.99
C VAL A 94 1.64 7.38 8.86
N VAL A 95 2.78 6.73 9.08
CA VAL A 95 4.10 7.38 8.90
C VAL A 95 4.30 7.83 7.46
N LEU A 96 3.88 7.01 6.48
CA LEU A 96 3.94 7.38 5.07
C LEU A 96 3.08 8.62 4.78
N TYR A 97 1.86 8.68 5.33
CA TYR A 97 1.02 9.88 5.22
C TYR A 97 1.67 11.12 5.84
N LYS A 98 2.28 10.98 7.03
CA LYS A 98 3.01 12.11 7.64
C LYS A 98 4.23 12.53 6.82
N ALA A 99 4.92 11.58 6.20
CA ALA A 99 6.02 11.88 5.30
C ALA A 99 5.54 12.64 4.06
N THR A 100 4.41 12.24 3.45
CA THR A 100 3.84 12.95 2.30
C THR A 100 3.32 14.33 2.65
N GLU A 101 2.76 14.53 3.85
CA GLU A 101 2.36 15.86 4.32
C GLU A 101 3.55 16.79 4.54
N VAL A 102 4.69 16.27 5.04
CA VAL A 102 5.94 17.05 5.14
C VAL A 102 6.47 17.42 3.75
N LEU A 103 6.37 16.52 2.77
CA LEU A 103 6.77 16.79 1.39
C LEU A 103 5.85 17.78 0.67
N ALA A 104 4.57 17.85 1.07
CA ALA A 104 3.59 18.78 0.51
C ALA A 104 3.63 20.16 1.17
N ALA A 105 4.30 20.29 2.32
CA ALA A 105 4.45 21.57 3.02
C ALA A 105 5.38 22.50 2.23
N PRO A 106 5.19 23.83 2.34
CA PRO A 106 6.14 24.78 1.75
C PRO A 106 7.53 24.54 2.33
N LEU A 107 8.54 24.56 1.46
CA LEU A 107 9.93 24.31 1.82
C LEU A 107 10.46 25.46 2.69
N ASP A 108 10.82 25.15 3.93
CA ASP A 108 11.62 26.06 4.76
C ASP A 108 13.08 26.06 4.26
N PRO A 109 13.68 27.22 3.94
CA PRO A 109 15.02 27.30 3.39
C PRO A 109 16.11 26.74 4.33
N ASP A 110 15.91 26.84 5.65
CA ASP A 110 16.88 26.35 6.64
C ASP A 110 16.78 24.83 6.88
N ARG A 111 15.59 24.26 6.67
CA ARG A 111 15.28 22.84 6.93
C ARG A 111 14.19 22.36 5.96
N PRO A 112 14.54 22.04 4.70
CA PRO A 112 13.55 21.74 3.66
C PRO A 112 12.65 20.55 4.01
N TYR A 113 13.15 19.58 4.80
CA TYR A 113 12.38 18.40 5.20
C TYR A 113 12.61 18.02 6.67
N PRO A 114 11.96 18.70 7.64
CA PRO A 114 12.14 18.40 9.04
C PRO A 114 11.70 16.95 9.33
N ARG A 115 12.51 16.21 10.09
CA ARG A 115 12.22 14.83 10.54
C ARG A 115 12.06 13.77 9.44
N MET A 116 12.29 14.10 8.16
CA MET A 116 12.13 13.13 7.06
C MET A 116 13.08 11.92 7.19
N LYS A 117 14.33 12.15 7.62
CA LYS A 117 15.29 11.07 7.93
C LYS A 117 14.78 10.11 9.02
N PHE A 118 13.94 10.59 9.94
CA PHE A 118 13.33 9.73 10.96
C PHE A 118 12.19 8.89 10.37
N TYR A 119 11.28 9.51 9.60
CA TYR A 119 10.20 8.78 8.92
C TYR A 119 10.74 7.72 7.94
N ARG A 120 11.77 8.05 7.16
CA ARG A 120 12.44 7.09 6.28
C ARG A 120 13.00 5.90 7.06
N ARG A 121 13.65 6.15 8.20
CA ARG A 121 14.13 5.06 9.08
C ARG A 121 12.99 4.17 9.59
N LEU A 122 11.83 4.71 9.93
CA LEU A 122 10.65 3.92 10.34
C LEU A 122 10.02 3.12 9.19
N LEU A 123 10.10 3.63 7.96
CA LEU A 123 9.60 2.96 6.76
C LEU A 123 10.54 1.85 6.24
N LEU A 124 11.79 1.79 6.72
CA LEU A 124 12.72 0.72 6.35
C LEU A 124 12.23 -0.64 6.86
N ARG A 125 12.10 -1.61 5.94
CA ARG A 125 11.63 -2.97 6.25
C ARG A 125 12.50 -3.71 7.27
N SER A 126 13.80 -3.45 7.28
CA SER A 126 14.71 -4.02 8.28
C SER A 126 14.34 -3.58 9.71
N ASN A 127 14.04 -2.28 9.89
CA ASN A 127 13.67 -1.73 11.18
C ASN A 127 12.27 -2.20 11.62
N GLN A 128 11.32 -2.30 10.68
CA GLN A 128 10.00 -2.87 10.95
C GLN A 128 10.08 -4.32 11.43
N ARG A 129 10.92 -5.16 10.79
CA ARG A 129 11.13 -6.56 11.20
C ARG A 129 11.77 -6.65 12.58
N ARG A 130 12.81 -5.85 12.84
CA ARG A 130 13.47 -5.78 14.16
C ARG A 130 12.49 -5.32 15.25
N GLY A 131 11.67 -4.31 14.98
CA GLY A 131 10.64 -3.84 15.88
C GLY A 131 9.57 -4.91 16.17
N CYS A 132 9.12 -5.63 15.14
CA CYS A 132 8.17 -6.73 15.29
C CYS A 132 8.71 -7.85 16.19
N LEU A 133 9.96 -8.27 15.94
CA LEU A 133 10.62 -9.28 16.76
C LEU A 133 10.76 -8.80 18.20
N LEU A 134 11.23 -7.57 18.41
CA LEU A 134 11.39 -6.99 19.75
C LEU A 134 10.05 -6.97 20.51
N ILE A 135 8.99 -6.40 19.94
CA ILE A 135 7.67 -6.31 20.58
C ILE A 135 7.12 -7.70 20.89
N THR A 136 7.26 -8.64 19.95
CA THR A 136 6.78 -10.02 20.12
C THR A 136 7.55 -10.74 21.22
N THR A 137 8.89 -10.65 21.22
CA THR A 137 9.74 -11.28 22.26
C THR A 137 9.48 -10.70 23.65
N VAL A 138 9.33 -9.39 23.78
CA VAL A 138 9.00 -8.73 25.06
C VAL A 138 7.60 -9.14 25.54
N SER A 139 6.63 -9.23 24.63
CA SER A 139 5.27 -9.63 24.97
C SER A 139 5.22 -11.09 25.45
N ILE A 140 5.94 -11.97 24.77
CA ILE A 140 6.02 -13.39 25.15
C ILE A 140 6.80 -13.56 26.45
N SER A 141 7.93 -12.88 26.63
CA SER A 141 8.74 -12.98 27.85
C SER A 141 8.02 -12.43 29.07
N ALA A 142 7.21 -11.38 28.93
CA ALA A 142 6.38 -10.85 30.02
C ALA A 142 5.33 -11.85 30.52
N VAL A 143 4.87 -12.77 29.67
CA VAL A 143 3.90 -13.80 30.07
C VAL A 143 4.59 -15.07 30.54
N LEU A 144 5.60 -15.56 29.80
CA LEU A 144 6.34 -16.78 30.14
C LEU A 144 7.26 -16.59 31.36
N GLY A 145 7.73 -15.37 31.63
CA GLY A 145 8.58 -15.09 32.79
C GLY A 145 7.86 -15.25 34.14
N VAL A 146 6.54 -15.36 34.13
CA VAL A 146 5.69 -15.60 35.32
C VAL A 146 5.10 -17.02 35.30
N ALA A 147 5.49 -17.86 34.34
CA ALA A 147 5.06 -19.24 34.24
C ALA A 147 6.01 -20.17 35.00
N ASP A 148 5.47 -21.09 35.78
CA ASP A 148 6.26 -22.13 36.42
C ASP A 148 6.55 -23.26 35.42
N GLY A 149 7.75 -23.85 35.45
CA GLY A 149 8.11 -24.94 34.53
C GLY A 149 7.14 -26.12 34.53
N ALA A 150 6.51 -26.39 35.69
CA ALA A 150 5.47 -27.41 35.85
C ALA A 150 4.16 -27.07 35.10
N THR A 151 3.83 -25.79 34.96
CA THR A 151 2.64 -25.35 34.20
C THR A 151 2.83 -25.46 32.69
N LEU A 152 4.07 -25.36 32.20
CA LEU A 152 4.39 -25.47 30.77
C LEU A 152 4.47 -26.91 30.27
N SER A 153 4.86 -27.85 31.13
CA SER A 153 4.92 -29.28 30.83
C SER A 153 3.62 -30.02 31.14
N ALA A 154 2.68 -29.38 31.85
CA ALA A 154 1.35 -29.94 32.09
C ALA A 154 0.62 -30.21 30.77
N SER A 155 0.02 -31.39 30.68
CA SER A 155 -0.95 -31.73 29.64
C SER A 155 -2.29 -31.23 30.14
N ALA A 156 -2.87 -30.24 29.44
CA ALA A 156 -4.12 -29.64 29.86
C ALA A 156 -4.79 -28.95 28.66
N THR A 157 -6.08 -28.62 28.80
CA THR A 157 -6.77 -27.77 27.82
C THR A 157 -6.22 -26.34 27.83
N THR A 158 -6.38 -25.60 26.72
CA THR A 158 -5.85 -24.23 26.54
C THR A 158 -6.16 -23.29 27.71
N HIS A 159 -7.35 -23.41 28.32
CA HIS A 159 -7.76 -22.57 29.46
C HIS A 159 -7.08 -22.97 30.78
N ALA A 160 -6.77 -24.24 30.96
CA ALA A 160 -6.07 -24.74 32.14
C ALA A 160 -4.56 -24.43 32.10
N CYS A 161 -4.02 -24.09 30.93
CA CYS A 161 -2.63 -23.68 30.73
C CYS A 161 -2.32 -22.23 31.16
N ILE A 162 -3.32 -21.45 31.59
CA ILE A 162 -3.16 -20.06 32.00
C ILE A 162 -3.33 -19.96 33.52
N SER A 163 -2.22 -19.72 34.22
CA SER A 163 -2.27 -19.43 35.66
C SER A 163 -2.88 -18.04 35.92
N SER A 164 -3.36 -17.80 37.16
CA SER A 164 -3.92 -16.51 37.55
C SER A 164 -2.92 -15.34 37.36
N THR A 165 -1.63 -15.58 37.61
CA THR A 165 -0.58 -14.57 37.40
C THR A 165 -0.32 -14.31 35.92
N MET A 166 -0.27 -15.35 35.09
CA MET A 166 -0.14 -15.22 33.64
C MET A 166 -1.34 -14.50 33.02
N GLY A 167 -2.55 -14.78 33.52
CA GLY A 167 -3.78 -14.11 33.10
C GLY A 167 -3.71 -12.59 33.30
N LYS A 168 -3.14 -12.11 34.42
CA LYS A 168 -2.93 -10.67 34.66
C LYS A 168 -1.97 -10.05 33.63
N SER A 169 -0.87 -10.73 33.31
CA SER A 169 0.06 -10.27 32.27
C SER A 169 -0.59 -10.20 30.89
N VAL A 170 -1.38 -11.21 30.53
CA VAL A 170 -2.13 -11.23 29.26
C VAL A 170 -3.12 -10.07 29.20
N VAL A 171 -3.89 -9.82 30.26
CA VAL A 171 -4.82 -8.68 30.33
C VAL A 171 -4.10 -7.35 30.18
N ALA A 172 -2.93 -7.18 30.83
CA ALA A 172 -2.13 -5.97 30.72
C ALA A 172 -1.59 -5.75 29.28
N LEU A 173 -1.19 -6.81 28.59
CA LEU A 173 -0.75 -6.72 27.19
C LEU A 173 -1.91 -6.39 26.24
N LEU A 174 -3.07 -7.02 26.44
CA LEU A 174 -4.26 -6.76 25.64
C LEU A 174 -4.79 -5.34 25.85
N SER A 175 -4.74 -4.80 27.08
CA SER A 175 -5.12 -3.41 27.35
C SER A 175 -4.15 -2.42 26.71
N GLY A 176 -2.83 -2.69 26.77
CA GLY A 176 -1.84 -1.90 26.04
C GLY A 176 -2.05 -1.93 24.53
N ALA A 177 -2.36 -3.10 23.96
CA ALA A 177 -2.70 -3.25 22.54
C ALA A 177 -3.98 -2.51 22.16
N ALA A 178 -4.99 -2.48 23.04
CA ALA A 178 -6.21 -1.72 22.83
C ALA A 178 -5.93 -0.20 22.82
N VAL A 179 -5.14 0.32 23.76
CA VAL A 179 -4.75 1.74 23.79
C VAL A 179 -3.99 2.12 22.52
N LEU A 180 -3.02 1.30 22.10
CA LEU A 180 -2.28 1.52 20.86
C LEU A 180 -3.20 1.49 19.63
N SER A 181 -4.15 0.55 19.60
CA SER A 181 -5.13 0.43 18.52
C SER A 181 -6.07 1.64 18.44
N VAL A 182 -6.53 2.18 19.57
CA VAL A 182 -7.32 3.42 19.63
C VAL A 182 -6.50 4.61 19.12
N TYR A 183 -5.25 4.73 19.56
CA TYR A 183 -4.36 5.79 19.11
C TYR A 183 -4.11 5.73 17.60
N LEU A 184 -3.84 4.53 17.06
CA LEU A 184 -3.70 4.32 15.62
C LEU A 184 -5.00 4.62 14.87
N LEU A 185 -6.15 4.24 15.41
CA LEU A 185 -7.45 4.54 14.81
C LEU A 185 -7.71 6.04 14.71
N TRP A 186 -7.37 6.79 15.77
CA TRP A 186 -7.44 8.25 15.79
C TRP A 186 -6.52 8.88 14.74
N LEU A 187 -5.26 8.44 14.67
CA LEU A 187 -4.33 8.92 13.65
C LEU A 187 -4.79 8.59 12.23
N LEU A 188 -5.33 7.39 12.03
CA LEU A 188 -5.87 6.94 10.76
C LEU A 188 -7.07 7.80 10.35
N TYR A 189 -7.93 8.23 11.27
CA TYR A 189 -9.12 9.02 10.94
C TYR A 189 -8.81 10.32 10.17
N GLY A 190 -7.62 10.90 10.34
CA GLY A 190 -7.18 12.10 9.64
C GLY A 190 -6.49 11.87 8.28
N VAL A 191 -6.53 10.64 7.74
CA VAL A 191 -5.88 10.27 6.47
C VAL A 191 -6.92 10.14 5.36
N GLU A 192 -6.77 10.90 4.27
CA GLU A 192 -7.62 10.76 3.07
C GLU A 192 -7.17 9.55 2.22
N ASP A 193 -8.12 8.75 1.70
CA ASP A 193 -7.85 7.43 1.10
C ASP A 193 -8.23 7.38 -0.38
N LEU A 194 -7.26 7.08 -1.26
CA LEU A 194 -7.51 6.87 -2.69
C LEU A 194 -7.63 5.38 -3.10
N CYS A 195 -7.17 4.43 -2.28
CA CYS A 195 -7.04 3.01 -2.65
C CYS A 195 -7.84 2.05 -1.74
N GLY A 196 -8.65 2.60 -0.83
CA GLY A 196 -9.42 1.83 0.16
C GLY A 196 -8.54 1.10 1.18
N LEU A 197 -7.24 1.40 1.24
CA LEU A 197 -6.28 0.71 2.09
C LEU A 197 -6.39 1.23 3.53
N HIS A 198 -6.50 2.55 3.69
CA HIS A 198 -6.77 3.16 4.99
C HIS A 198 -8.11 2.66 5.55
N ARG A 199 -9.15 2.58 4.72
CA ARG A 199 -10.46 2.02 5.12
C ARG A 199 -10.34 0.58 5.62
N ALA A 200 -9.56 -0.27 4.95
CA ALA A 200 -9.32 -1.65 5.38
C ALA A 200 -8.61 -1.73 6.74
N TYR A 201 -7.58 -0.91 6.97
CA TYR A 201 -6.92 -0.82 8.27
C TYR A 201 -7.87 -0.35 9.36
N ARG A 202 -8.65 0.71 9.10
CA ARG A 202 -9.62 1.28 10.03
C ARG A 202 -10.68 0.26 10.46
N HIS A 203 -11.26 -0.46 9.50
CA HIS A 203 -12.27 -1.48 9.82
C HIS A 203 -11.67 -2.66 10.58
N THR A 204 -10.49 -3.13 10.19
CA THR A 204 -9.86 -4.28 10.88
C THR A 204 -9.49 -3.91 12.32
N ILE A 205 -8.91 -2.73 12.55
CA ILE A 205 -8.57 -2.23 13.90
C ILE A 205 -9.84 -1.95 14.72
N GLY A 206 -10.87 -1.40 14.10
CA GLY A 206 -12.16 -1.18 14.75
C GLY A 206 -12.82 -2.49 15.19
N VAL A 207 -12.84 -3.51 14.32
CA VAL A 207 -13.35 -4.85 14.67
C VAL A 207 -12.48 -5.51 15.73
N SER A 208 -11.15 -5.36 15.67
CA SER A 208 -10.27 -5.92 16.71
C SER A 208 -10.50 -5.28 18.07
N LEU A 209 -10.74 -3.98 18.14
CA LEU A 209 -11.16 -3.31 19.37
C LEU A 209 -12.50 -3.82 19.88
N GLY A 210 -13.49 -3.97 19.00
CA GLY A 210 -14.78 -4.57 19.35
C GLY A 210 -14.64 -5.99 19.92
N VAL A 211 -13.80 -6.83 19.29
CA VAL A 211 -13.47 -8.17 19.77
C VAL A 211 -12.78 -8.14 21.14
N LEU A 212 -11.81 -7.26 21.37
CA LEU A 212 -11.15 -7.11 22.66
C LEU A 212 -12.14 -6.70 23.77
N VAL A 213 -13.07 -5.79 23.46
CA VAL A 213 -14.13 -5.37 24.39
C VAL A 213 -15.05 -6.55 24.69
N LEU A 214 -15.48 -7.31 23.68
CA LEU A 214 -16.31 -8.51 23.85
C LEU A 214 -15.60 -9.56 24.72
N LEU A 215 -14.31 -9.81 24.48
CA LEU A 215 -13.51 -10.72 25.30
C LEU A 215 -13.43 -10.24 26.76
N GLY A 216 -13.23 -8.93 26.98
CA GLY A 216 -13.22 -8.31 28.30
C GLY A 216 -14.55 -8.44 29.04
N ILE A 217 -15.67 -8.15 28.37
CA ILE A 217 -17.02 -8.32 28.94
C ILE A 217 -17.26 -9.79 29.28
N GLY A 218 -16.90 -10.72 28.38
CA GLY A 218 -17.04 -12.15 28.63
C GLY A 218 -16.25 -12.62 29.86
N ALA A 219 -15.02 -12.13 30.03
CA ALA A 219 -14.20 -12.42 31.20
C ALA A 219 -14.79 -11.84 32.50
N LEU A 220 -15.31 -10.61 32.46
CA LEU A 220 -16.01 -9.99 33.59
C LEU A 220 -17.28 -10.76 33.97
N CYS A 221 -18.08 -11.17 32.98
CA CYS A 221 -19.29 -11.96 33.22
C CYS A 221 -18.97 -13.32 33.85
N GLN A 222 -17.89 -13.99 33.41
CA GLN A 222 -17.43 -15.23 34.02
C GLN A 222 -17.01 -15.01 35.49
N ALA A 223 -16.26 -13.94 35.77
CA ALA A 223 -15.77 -13.65 37.12
C ALA A 223 -16.88 -13.24 38.11
N GLN A 224 -17.88 -12.48 37.67
CA GLN A 224 -18.94 -11.94 38.55
C GLN A 224 -20.13 -12.88 38.69
N PHE A 225 -20.51 -13.60 37.62
CA PHE A 225 -21.75 -14.39 37.58
C PHE A 225 -21.53 -15.91 37.53
N ASN A 226 -20.28 -16.39 37.63
CA ASN A 226 -19.93 -17.81 37.50
C ASN A 226 -20.56 -18.47 36.26
N TRP A 227 -20.58 -17.72 35.16
CA TRP A 227 -21.26 -18.13 33.92
C TRP A 227 -20.47 -19.23 33.19
N SER A 228 -20.60 -20.47 33.66
CA SER A 228 -19.92 -21.66 33.12
C SER A 228 -20.35 -22.01 31.69
N ALA A 229 -21.55 -21.59 31.26
CA ALA A 229 -22.00 -21.77 29.88
C ALA A 229 -21.10 -21.06 28.84
N LEU A 230 -20.48 -19.92 29.16
CA LEU A 230 -19.52 -19.27 28.23
C LEU A 230 -18.26 -20.12 28.00
N GLN A 231 -17.81 -20.85 29.03
CA GLN A 231 -16.69 -21.80 28.90
C GLN A 231 -17.12 -23.05 28.14
N ARG A 232 -18.34 -23.55 28.38
CA ARG A 232 -18.90 -24.72 27.68
C ARG A 232 -18.98 -24.53 26.16
N TYR A 233 -19.25 -23.31 25.68
CA TYR A 233 -19.33 -23.00 24.24
C TYR A 233 -18.03 -22.45 23.63
N HIS A 234 -16.89 -22.56 24.32
CA HIS A 234 -15.58 -22.15 23.80
C HIS A 234 -15.55 -20.70 23.28
N TYR A 235 -16.24 -19.80 23.97
CA TYR A 235 -16.47 -18.41 23.56
C TYR A 235 -15.18 -17.67 23.14
N GLN A 236 -14.09 -17.86 23.89
CA GLN A 236 -12.82 -17.18 23.61
C GLN A 236 -12.22 -17.60 22.26
N SER A 237 -12.20 -18.90 21.96
CA SER A 237 -11.74 -19.42 20.66
C SER A 237 -12.66 -18.96 19.52
N VAL A 238 -13.99 -19.01 19.70
CA VAL A 238 -14.92 -18.54 18.67
C VAL A 238 -14.73 -17.04 18.38
N VAL A 239 -14.65 -16.20 19.41
CA VAL A 239 -14.49 -14.75 19.22
C VAL A 239 -13.13 -14.38 18.65
N THR A 240 -12.05 -15.07 19.03
CA THR A 240 -10.72 -14.85 18.42
C THR A 240 -10.67 -15.31 16.96
N THR A 241 -11.40 -16.35 16.56
CA THR A 241 -11.52 -16.72 15.14
C THR A 241 -12.23 -15.65 14.32
N LEU A 242 -13.21 -14.92 14.89
CA LEU A 242 -13.86 -13.80 14.19
C LEU A 242 -12.87 -12.68 13.83
N LEU A 243 -11.85 -12.44 14.67
CA LEU A 243 -10.80 -11.47 14.37
C LEU A 243 -10.01 -11.86 13.11
N ALA A 244 -9.69 -13.14 12.97
CA ALA A 244 -9.04 -13.68 11.76
C ALA A 244 -9.92 -13.45 10.52
N HIS A 245 -11.21 -13.73 10.62
CA HIS A 245 -12.16 -13.51 9.52
C HIS A 245 -12.26 -12.04 9.13
N ALA A 246 -12.27 -11.11 10.10
CA ALA A 246 -12.27 -9.69 9.82
C ALA A 246 -11.01 -9.24 9.07
N LEU A 247 -9.84 -9.69 9.52
CA LEU A 247 -8.56 -9.40 8.85
C LEU A 247 -8.58 -9.91 7.41
N PHE A 248 -9.00 -11.15 7.18
CA PHE A 248 -9.10 -11.76 5.85
C PHE A 248 -10.10 -11.04 4.96
N TYR A 249 -11.28 -10.71 5.47
CA TYR A 249 -12.32 -10.08 4.69
C TYR A 249 -11.87 -8.72 4.13
N PHE A 250 -11.38 -7.83 4.99
CA PHE A 250 -11.01 -6.46 4.60
C PHE A 250 -9.69 -6.40 3.82
N ASN A 251 -8.68 -7.21 4.18
CA ASN A 251 -7.34 -7.09 3.62
C ASN A 251 -7.06 -8.04 2.44
N VAL A 252 -7.75 -9.18 2.37
CA VAL A 252 -7.50 -10.23 1.37
C VAL A 252 -8.69 -10.41 0.42
N CYS A 253 -9.89 -10.60 0.94
CA CYS A 253 -11.07 -10.93 0.12
C CYS A 253 -11.58 -9.71 -0.65
N GLN A 254 -11.72 -8.55 0.00
CA GLN A 254 -12.20 -7.33 -0.65
C GLN A 254 -11.37 -6.94 -1.91
N PRO A 255 -10.02 -6.93 -1.90
CA PRO A 255 -9.26 -6.64 -3.10
C PRO A 255 -9.32 -7.75 -4.16
N LEU A 256 -9.56 -9.01 -3.77
CA LEU A 256 -9.80 -10.10 -4.73
C LEU A 256 -11.16 -9.94 -5.43
N LEU A 257 -12.20 -9.55 -4.68
CA LEU A 257 -13.54 -9.29 -5.22
C LEU A 257 -13.51 -8.12 -6.21
N SER A 258 -12.82 -7.03 -5.88
CA SER A 258 -12.70 -5.87 -6.77
C SER A 258 -11.94 -6.21 -8.06
N LEU A 259 -10.93 -7.09 -8.01
CA LEU A 259 -10.28 -7.61 -9.21
C LEU A 259 -11.20 -8.49 -10.05
N GLY A 260 -12.02 -9.33 -9.43
CA GLY A 260 -13.02 -10.15 -10.11
C GLY A 260 -14.01 -9.30 -10.89
N LEU A 261 -14.57 -8.28 -10.24
CA LEU A 261 -15.50 -7.33 -10.87
C LEU A 261 -14.86 -6.52 -12.00
N ALA A 262 -13.61 -6.05 -11.81
CA ALA A 262 -12.88 -5.32 -12.84
C ALA A 262 -12.51 -6.19 -14.05
N ARG A 263 -12.28 -7.51 -13.86
CA ARG A 263 -12.09 -8.45 -14.98
C ARG A 263 -13.37 -8.60 -15.80
N VAL A 264 -14.52 -8.72 -15.16
CA VAL A 264 -15.81 -8.81 -15.86
C VAL A 264 -16.07 -7.54 -16.67
N GLN A 265 -15.80 -6.36 -16.11
CA GLN A 265 -15.94 -5.07 -16.80
C GLN A 265 -14.89 -4.83 -17.90
N SER A 266 -13.69 -5.41 -17.80
CA SER A 266 -12.67 -5.26 -18.85
C SER A 266 -12.80 -6.29 -19.98
N LEU A 267 -13.45 -7.42 -19.72
CA LEU A 267 -13.83 -8.39 -20.75
C LEU A 267 -14.89 -7.82 -21.71
N SER A 268 -15.73 -6.90 -21.26
CA SER A 268 -16.66 -6.17 -22.14
C SER A 268 -16.01 -5.02 -22.93
N VAL A 269 -14.79 -4.59 -22.57
CA VAL A 269 -14.11 -3.42 -23.16
C VAL A 269 -12.87 -3.80 -24.00
N ARG A 270 -12.48 -5.08 -24.07
CA ARG A 270 -11.34 -5.52 -24.90
C ARG A 270 -11.65 -5.58 -26.39
N MET A 271 -11.66 -4.43 -27.04
CA MET A 271 -11.18 -4.25 -28.41
C MET A 271 -10.06 -3.20 -28.37
N HIS A 272 -8.99 -3.46 -29.12
CA HIS A 272 -7.76 -2.65 -29.30
C HIS A 272 -6.56 -3.11 -28.46
N ARG A 273 -5.80 -4.06 -29.03
CA ARG A 273 -4.38 -4.24 -28.70
C ARG A 273 -3.62 -3.05 -29.29
N ALA A 274 -3.12 -2.16 -28.44
CA ALA A 274 -2.15 -1.13 -28.84
C ALA A 274 -0.81 -1.79 -29.22
N SER A 275 -0.21 -1.36 -30.32
CA SER A 275 1.10 -1.81 -30.77
C SER A 275 2.22 -1.24 -29.87
N ALA A 276 3.42 -1.82 -29.90
CA ALA A 276 4.57 -1.30 -29.13
C ALA A 276 4.93 0.15 -29.51
N HIS A 277 4.70 0.53 -30.78
CA HIS A 277 4.89 1.90 -31.25
C HIS A 277 3.88 2.87 -30.61
N ASP A 278 2.64 2.44 -30.40
CA ASP A 278 1.62 3.24 -29.72
C ASP A 278 1.99 3.48 -28.24
N ALA A 279 2.62 2.50 -27.58
CA ALA A 279 3.02 2.62 -26.18
C ALA A 279 4.13 3.68 -25.98
N GLN A 280 5.09 3.78 -26.91
CA GLN A 280 6.16 4.77 -26.82
C GLN A 280 5.65 6.18 -27.16
N ALA A 281 4.76 6.31 -28.14
CA ALA A 281 4.09 7.58 -28.45
C ALA A 281 3.22 8.07 -27.27
N GLU A 282 2.53 7.15 -26.58
CA GLU A 282 1.76 7.45 -25.37
C GLU A 282 2.67 7.88 -24.19
N LEU A 283 3.84 7.27 -24.03
CA LEU A 283 4.82 7.67 -23.02
C LEU A 283 5.35 9.09 -23.29
N GLU A 284 5.66 9.42 -24.55
CA GLU A 284 6.07 10.77 -24.94
C GLU A 284 4.94 11.79 -24.75
N SER A 285 3.70 11.41 -25.05
CA SER A 285 2.51 12.22 -24.75
C SER A 285 2.37 12.47 -23.26
N PHE A 286 2.62 11.46 -22.42
CA PHE A 286 2.63 11.61 -20.97
C PHE A 286 3.74 12.53 -20.48
N ARG A 287 4.96 12.44 -21.03
CA ARG A 287 6.04 13.39 -20.74
C ARG A 287 5.62 14.82 -21.05
N LYS A 288 5.05 15.08 -22.24
CA LYS A 288 4.54 16.41 -22.63
C LYS A 288 3.42 16.92 -21.71
N PHE A 289 2.63 16.02 -21.14
CA PHE A 289 1.62 16.38 -20.14
C PHE A 289 2.25 16.86 -18.83
N LEU A 290 3.33 16.21 -18.37
CA LEU A 290 4.10 16.65 -17.19
C LEU A 290 4.81 17.99 -17.38
N GLU A 291 5.16 18.33 -18.62
CA GLU A 291 5.78 19.62 -18.97
C GLU A 291 4.78 20.79 -18.91
N ARG A 292 3.47 20.52 -18.92
CA ARG A 292 2.43 21.55 -18.74
C ARG A 292 2.19 21.79 -17.25
N PRO A 293 2.06 23.05 -16.80
CA PRO A 293 1.83 23.37 -15.38
C PRO A 293 0.53 22.70 -14.88
N ASP A 294 -0.57 22.84 -15.63
CA ASP A 294 -1.87 22.24 -15.27
C ASP A 294 -1.79 20.71 -15.14
N GLY A 295 -0.98 20.06 -15.99
CA GLY A 295 -0.83 18.61 -16.00
C GLY A 295 0.02 18.11 -14.84
N LEU A 296 1.11 18.83 -14.56
CA LEU A 296 1.97 18.57 -13.40
C LEU A 296 1.21 18.75 -12.09
N ASP A 297 0.46 19.85 -11.94
CA ASP A 297 -0.30 20.16 -10.73
C ASP A 297 -1.40 19.12 -10.47
N ALA A 298 -2.13 18.71 -11.51
CA ALA A 298 -3.15 17.67 -11.41
C ALA A 298 -2.56 16.32 -10.99
N LEU A 299 -1.41 15.94 -11.56
CA LEU A 299 -0.73 14.70 -11.17
C LEU A 299 -0.13 14.80 -9.77
N GLN A 300 0.43 15.95 -9.38
CA GLN A 300 0.98 16.19 -8.05
C GLN A 300 -0.10 16.08 -6.97
N ALA A 301 -1.27 16.70 -7.19
CA ALA A 301 -2.42 16.60 -6.30
C ALA A 301 -2.89 15.14 -6.15
N TYR A 302 -2.94 14.39 -7.25
CA TYR A 302 -3.23 12.96 -7.21
C TYR A 302 -2.16 12.17 -6.44
N CYS A 303 -0.88 12.45 -6.67
CA CYS A 303 0.22 11.73 -6.01
C CYS A 303 0.29 12.02 -4.51
N ARG A 304 -0.12 13.21 -4.06
CA ARG A 304 -0.31 13.51 -2.64
C ARG A 304 -1.32 12.56 -2.01
N LEU A 305 -2.49 12.42 -2.62
CA LEU A 305 -3.56 11.53 -2.13
C LEU A 305 -3.20 10.04 -2.28
N ALA A 306 -2.43 9.67 -3.29
CA ALA A 306 -1.95 8.31 -3.51
C ALA A 306 -0.70 7.94 -2.68
N LEU A 307 -0.21 8.87 -1.84
CA LEU A 307 1.00 8.73 -1.02
C LEU A 307 2.27 8.38 -1.84
N ARG A 308 2.39 8.95 -3.05
CA ARG A 308 3.51 8.76 -3.99
C ARG A 308 4.07 10.09 -4.51
N LEU A 309 4.02 11.12 -3.68
CA LEU A 309 4.43 12.47 -4.03
C LEU A 309 5.92 12.55 -4.41
N GLU A 310 6.75 11.65 -3.85
CA GLU A 310 8.18 11.58 -4.14
C GLU A 310 8.52 11.48 -5.62
N GLU A 311 7.71 10.77 -6.41
CA GLU A 311 8.04 10.50 -7.81
C GLU A 311 7.91 11.74 -8.68
N VAL A 312 6.87 12.54 -8.41
CA VAL A 312 6.64 13.80 -9.10
C VAL A 312 7.66 14.84 -8.64
N LEU A 313 7.94 14.92 -7.33
CA LEU A 313 8.94 15.84 -6.81
C LEU A 313 10.37 15.50 -7.28
N ALA A 314 10.72 14.22 -7.35
CA ALA A 314 12.01 13.81 -7.93
C ALA A 314 12.08 14.14 -9.43
N TYR A 315 10.97 14.07 -10.15
CA TYR A 315 10.95 14.51 -11.55
C TYR A 315 11.14 16.04 -11.67
N THR A 316 10.53 16.84 -10.79
CA THR A 316 10.69 18.30 -10.84
C THR A 316 12.09 18.75 -10.43
N THR A 317 12.74 18.10 -9.46
CA THR A 317 14.14 18.39 -9.13
C THR A 317 15.09 18.09 -10.29
N LEU A 318 14.87 16.96 -10.99
CA LEU A 318 15.61 16.63 -12.21
C LEU A 318 15.36 17.63 -13.35
N TRP A 319 14.11 18.06 -13.53
CA TRP A 319 13.76 19.08 -14.52
C TRP A 319 14.46 20.41 -14.23
N ASN A 320 14.46 20.84 -12.96
CA ASN A 320 15.15 22.05 -12.52
C ASN A 320 16.67 21.97 -12.72
N PHE A 321 17.27 20.80 -12.51
CA PHE A 321 18.69 20.57 -12.82
C PHE A 321 18.98 20.80 -14.31
N THR A 322 18.15 20.27 -15.22
CA THR A 322 18.33 20.46 -16.66
C THR A 322 18.12 21.91 -17.13
N ALA A 323 17.38 22.71 -16.36
CA ALA A 323 17.14 24.12 -16.66
C ALA A 323 18.26 25.05 -16.17
N GLN A 324 19.14 24.57 -15.27
CA GLN A 324 20.25 25.30 -14.69
C GLN A 324 21.59 24.86 -15.30
N VAL A 325 22.67 25.58 -14.99
CA VAL A 325 24.02 25.14 -15.38
C VAL A 325 24.38 23.90 -14.57
N ALA A 326 24.53 22.76 -15.25
CA ALA A 326 24.84 21.48 -14.64
C ALA A 326 26.26 21.48 -14.06
N THR A 327 26.38 21.66 -12.75
CA THR A 327 27.65 21.56 -12.02
C THR A 327 27.70 20.28 -11.18
N ARG A 328 28.91 19.80 -10.88
CA ARG A 328 29.09 18.64 -10.00
C ARG A 328 28.52 18.85 -8.59
N GLU A 329 28.61 20.07 -8.05
CA GLU A 329 28.01 20.41 -6.76
C GLU A 329 26.49 20.27 -6.79
N LEU A 330 25.84 20.81 -7.82
CA LEU A 330 24.39 20.68 -7.99
C LEU A 330 23.97 19.22 -8.20
N ALA A 331 24.79 18.43 -8.90
CA ALA A 331 24.54 17.00 -9.08
C ALA A 331 24.64 16.21 -7.77
N TRP A 332 25.55 16.57 -6.86
CA TRP A 332 25.58 16.03 -5.50
C TRP A 332 24.34 16.40 -4.69
N VAL A 333 23.84 17.64 -4.83
CA VAL A 333 22.57 18.04 -4.19
C VAL A 333 21.40 17.18 -4.68
N VAL A 334 21.29 16.98 -6.00
CA VAL A 334 20.26 16.08 -6.59
C VAL A 334 20.44 14.64 -6.11
N PHE A 335 21.69 14.17 -5.99
CA PHE A 335 22.00 12.83 -5.48
C PHE A 335 21.54 12.66 -4.02
N ASP A 336 21.88 13.61 -3.15
CA ASP A 336 21.48 13.59 -1.75
C ASP A 336 19.96 13.71 -1.57
N GLU A 337 19.29 14.45 -2.45
CA GLU A 337 17.85 14.68 -2.37
C GLU A 337 17.01 13.51 -2.94
N CYS A 338 17.49 12.83 -3.99
CA CYS A 338 16.72 11.84 -4.74
C CYS A 338 17.28 10.41 -4.71
N LEU A 339 18.60 10.22 -4.60
CA LEU A 339 19.28 8.93 -4.83
C LEU A 339 19.84 8.28 -3.56
N ASP A 340 20.20 9.04 -2.53
CA ASP A 340 20.77 8.51 -1.29
C ASP A 340 19.81 7.56 -0.50
N VAL A 341 20.33 6.67 0.36
CA VAL A 341 19.50 5.74 1.18
C VAL A 341 18.49 6.49 2.05
N HIS A 342 18.87 7.67 2.51
CA HIS A 342 18.06 8.50 3.39
C HIS A 342 17.51 9.74 2.69
N ALA A 343 17.57 9.75 1.36
CA ALA A 343 17.06 10.82 0.53
C ALA A 343 15.57 11.10 0.81
N PRO A 344 15.19 12.38 0.95
CA PRO A 344 13.80 12.78 1.16
C PRO A 344 12.91 12.36 0.00
N LEU A 345 13.41 12.36 -1.25
CA LEU A 345 12.66 12.00 -2.46
C LEU A 345 13.02 10.61 -3.00
N LEU A 346 13.48 9.70 -2.14
CA LEU A 346 13.89 8.36 -2.56
C LEU A 346 12.75 7.57 -3.22
N THR A 347 12.88 7.32 -4.52
CA THR A 347 11.94 6.49 -5.29
C THR A 347 12.44 5.06 -5.46
N PRO A 348 11.56 4.08 -5.78
CA PRO A 348 11.99 2.72 -6.14
C PRO A 348 12.92 2.69 -7.36
N THR A 349 12.73 3.63 -8.30
CA THR A 349 13.57 3.79 -9.49
C THR A 349 14.95 4.32 -9.12
N ALA A 350 15.03 5.33 -8.25
CA ALA A 350 16.28 5.92 -7.78
C ALA A 350 17.24 4.89 -7.16
N LYS A 351 16.71 3.93 -6.39
CA LYS A 351 17.52 2.85 -5.79
C LYS A 351 18.31 2.02 -6.80
N ARG A 352 17.84 1.89 -8.04
CA ARG A 352 18.53 1.12 -9.10
C ARG A 352 19.70 1.90 -9.68
N TRP A 353 19.59 3.22 -9.69
CA TRP A 353 20.55 4.14 -10.30
C TRP A 353 21.57 4.68 -9.32
N ARG A 354 21.35 4.49 -8.01
CA ARG A 354 22.20 5.00 -6.93
C ARG A 354 23.68 4.66 -7.12
N ASP A 355 24.02 3.38 -7.17
CA ASP A 355 25.42 2.93 -7.22
C ASP A 355 26.13 3.41 -8.50
N TYR A 356 25.37 3.54 -9.60
CA TYR A 356 25.87 4.08 -10.86
C TYR A 356 26.26 5.56 -10.72
N TYR A 357 25.36 6.41 -10.22
CA TYR A 357 25.65 7.84 -10.06
C TYR A 357 26.64 8.13 -8.94
N ASP A 358 26.66 7.33 -7.87
CA ASP A 358 27.65 7.43 -6.80
C ASP A 358 29.07 7.21 -7.34
N ALA A 359 29.24 6.17 -8.18
CA ALA A 359 30.52 5.89 -8.83
C ALA A 359 30.93 7.01 -9.82
N GLN A 360 29.98 7.55 -10.58
CA GLN A 360 30.25 8.64 -11.54
C GLN A 360 30.62 9.95 -10.83
N LEU A 361 29.89 10.31 -9.78
CA LEU A 361 30.13 11.55 -9.03
C LEU A 361 31.36 11.45 -8.12
N SER A 362 31.74 10.26 -7.67
CA SER A 362 32.94 10.03 -6.87
C SER A 362 34.24 9.97 -7.69
N SER A 363 34.16 9.70 -9.00
CA SER A 363 35.33 9.60 -9.88
C SER A 363 35.63 10.91 -10.61
N PRO A 364 36.70 11.66 -10.26
CA PRO A 364 37.04 12.91 -10.93
C PRO A 364 37.44 12.71 -12.40
N HIS A 365 37.99 11.55 -12.77
CA HIS A 365 38.58 11.32 -14.10
C HIS A 365 37.56 10.89 -15.18
N VAL A 366 36.36 10.46 -14.80
CA VAL A 366 35.34 9.98 -15.78
C VAL A 366 34.62 11.16 -16.44
N ILE A 367 34.56 12.31 -15.77
CA ILE A 367 33.85 13.51 -16.23
C ILE A 367 34.74 14.36 -17.17
N GLU A 368 36.07 14.37 -16.96
CA GLU A 368 37.03 15.14 -17.75
C GLU A 368 37.15 14.70 -19.22
N LEU A 369 36.75 13.46 -19.56
CA LEU A 369 36.86 12.93 -20.92
C LEU A 369 35.83 13.50 -21.92
N SER A 370 34.84 14.27 -21.45
CA SER A 370 33.78 14.84 -22.31
C SER A 370 33.88 16.35 -22.54
N ILE A 371 34.79 17.07 -21.86
CA ILE A 371 34.89 18.53 -21.95
C ILE A 371 36.36 18.92 -22.18
N ALA A 372 36.63 19.60 -23.30
CA ALA A 372 37.96 20.08 -23.63
C ALA A 372 38.53 20.95 -22.49
N PRO A 373 39.83 20.80 -22.15
CA PRO A 373 40.43 21.40 -20.96
C PRO A 373 40.73 22.88 -21.25
N THR A 374 39.72 23.73 -21.21
CA THR A 374 39.93 25.17 -21.28
C THR A 374 38.98 25.89 -20.34
N LEU A 375 39.59 26.66 -19.43
CA LEU A 375 39.06 27.50 -18.37
C LEU A 375 38.83 26.82 -17.01
N ALA A 376 39.52 27.37 -16.01
CA ALA A 376 39.35 27.15 -14.58
C ALA A 376 37.96 27.64 -14.10
N GLY A 377 36.90 26.97 -14.56
CA GLY A 377 35.53 27.12 -14.10
C GLY A 377 35.12 25.93 -13.21
N PRO A 378 33.94 26.01 -12.57
CA PRO A 378 33.39 24.87 -11.83
C PRO A 378 33.28 23.65 -12.75
N GLU A 379 33.57 22.46 -12.24
CA GLU A 379 33.47 21.19 -12.98
C GLU A 379 32.04 21.05 -13.56
N MET A 380 31.92 21.27 -14.86
CA MET A 380 30.66 21.19 -15.59
C MET A 380 30.34 19.75 -15.94
N LEU A 381 29.07 19.38 -15.84
CA LEU A 381 28.54 18.09 -16.25
C LEU A 381 27.71 18.25 -17.54
N PRO A 382 27.53 17.17 -18.32
CA PRO A 382 26.54 17.16 -19.39
C PRO A 382 25.15 17.54 -18.85
N TRP A 383 24.42 18.37 -19.57
CA TRP A 383 23.07 18.81 -19.17
C TRP A 383 22.07 17.65 -19.07
N ASP A 384 22.35 16.54 -19.76
CA ASP A 384 21.60 15.29 -19.81
C ASP A 384 22.15 14.22 -18.85
N PHE A 385 23.02 14.58 -17.90
CA PHE A 385 23.66 13.63 -16.97
C PHE A 385 22.67 12.68 -16.29
N PHE A 386 21.52 13.18 -15.81
CA PHE A 386 20.47 12.35 -15.17
C PHE A 386 19.38 11.85 -16.14
N GLU A 387 19.53 12.03 -17.45
CA GLU A 387 18.50 11.66 -18.44
C GLU A 387 18.07 10.18 -18.35
N PRO A 388 18.98 9.19 -18.17
CA PRO A 388 18.59 7.79 -18.04
C PRO A 388 17.66 7.55 -16.83
N PHE A 389 17.97 8.20 -15.69
CA PHE A 389 17.16 8.11 -14.49
C PHE A 389 15.80 8.80 -14.67
N SER A 390 15.78 9.99 -15.29
CA SER A 390 14.56 10.72 -15.58
C SER A 390 13.61 9.92 -16.50
N LYS A 391 14.13 9.31 -17.57
CA LYS A 391 13.36 8.45 -18.48
C LYS A 391 12.73 7.26 -17.75
N ASP A 392 13.51 6.57 -16.94
CA ASP A 392 13.03 5.43 -16.15
C ASP A 392 11.98 5.84 -15.10
N LEU A 393 12.14 7.03 -14.50
CA LEU A 393 11.20 7.58 -13.52
C LEU A 393 9.85 7.89 -14.19
N VAL A 394 9.86 8.56 -15.34
CA VAL A 394 8.65 8.86 -16.13
C VAL A 394 7.98 7.57 -16.60
N PHE A 395 8.75 6.58 -17.05
CA PHE A 395 8.22 5.28 -17.42
C PHE A 395 7.54 4.56 -16.24
N ALA A 396 8.14 4.61 -15.05
CA ALA A 396 7.54 4.06 -13.84
C ALA A 396 6.22 4.76 -13.49
N MET A 397 6.18 6.10 -13.53
CA MET A 397 4.96 6.88 -13.32
C MET A 397 3.88 6.54 -14.35
N TYR A 398 4.22 6.46 -15.64
CA TYR A 398 3.31 6.08 -16.72
C TYR A 398 2.71 4.68 -16.51
N LYS A 399 3.53 3.71 -16.10
CA LYS A 399 3.07 2.32 -15.92
C LYS A 399 2.24 2.14 -14.65
N GLU A 400 2.56 2.85 -13.58
CA GLU A 400 2.02 2.56 -12.25
C GLU A 400 0.98 3.58 -11.76
N LEU A 401 1.18 4.86 -12.04
CA LEU A 401 0.31 5.95 -11.59
C LEU A 401 -0.79 6.25 -12.61
N LEU A 402 -0.44 6.38 -13.89
CA LEU A 402 -1.35 6.84 -14.93
C LEU A 402 -2.66 6.01 -15.02
N PRO A 403 -2.65 4.66 -14.96
CA PRO A 403 -3.89 3.89 -15.08
C PRO A 403 -4.88 4.13 -13.93
N ALA A 404 -4.38 4.48 -12.75
CA ALA A 404 -5.20 4.79 -11.59
C ALA A 404 -5.62 6.27 -11.60
N PHE A 405 -4.72 7.17 -12.03
CA PHE A 405 -5.02 8.57 -12.27
C PHE A 405 -6.16 8.77 -13.28
N GLN A 406 -6.13 8.05 -14.40
CA GLN A 406 -7.16 8.10 -15.45
C GLN A 406 -8.57 7.76 -14.98
N ARG A 407 -8.70 6.94 -13.93
CA ARG A 407 -9.98 6.54 -13.34
C ARG A 407 -10.44 7.49 -12.23
N HIS A 408 -9.54 8.34 -11.76
CA HIS A 408 -9.82 9.32 -10.71
C HIS A 408 -10.40 10.61 -11.33
N PRO A 409 -11.24 11.38 -10.61
CA PRO A 409 -11.73 12.67 -11.10
C PRO A 409 -10.62 13.64 -11.54
N LEU A 410 -9.48 13.65 -10.84
CA LEU A 410 -8.31 14.45 -11.23
C LEU A 410 -7.70 14.04 -12.58
N GLY A 411 -7.97 12.81 -13.04
CA GLY A 411 -7.56 12.31 -14.35
C GLY A 411 -8.27 12.98 -15.53
N LEU A 412 -9.31 13.80 -15.30
CA LEU A 412 -9.96 14.59 -16.35
C LEU A 412 -8.95 15.47 -17.10
N ALA A 413 -7.97 16.04 -16.39
CA ALA A 413 -6.91 16.85 -17.00
C ALA A 413 -6.10 16.06 -18.05
N TRP A 414 -5.85 14.77 -17.82
CA TRP A 414 -5.19 13.90 -18.79
C TRP A 414 -6.08 13.63 -20.01
N HIS A 415 -7.37 13.38 -19.80
CA HIS A 415 -8.33 13.17 -20.90
C HIS A 415 -8.49 14.42 -21.76
N GLU A 416 -8.57 15.60 -21.14
CA GLU A 416 -8.61 16.89 -21.84
C GLU A 416 -7.33 17.14 -22.64
N PHE A 417 -6.16 16.90 -22.04
CA PHE A 417 -4.88 17.02 -22.73
C PHE A 417 -4.82 16.10 -23.96
N ARG A 418 -5.23 14.84 -23.81
CA ARG A 418 -5.29 13.88 -24.92
C ARG A 418 -6.23 14.35 -26.02
N TYR A 419 -7.44 14.78 -25.65
CA TYR A 419 -8.42 15.30 -26.60
C TYR A 419 -7.84 16.47 -27.39
N GLN A 420 -7.22 17.45 -26.72
CA GLN A 420 -6.57 18.59 -27.36
C GLN A 420 -5.44 18.15 -28.30
N THR A 421 -4.59 17.21 -27.88
CA THR A 421 -3.41 16.77 -28.66
C THR A 421 -3.82 15.97 -29.90
N VAL A 422 -4.84 15.11 -29.79
CA VAL A 422 -5.39 14.36 -30.92
C VAL A 422 -6.09 15.31 -31.90
N HIS A 423 -6.91 16.25 -31.42
CA HIS A 423 -7.58 17.20 -32.32
C HIS A 423 -6.63 18.24 -32.92
N ALA A 424 -5.58 18.64 -32.21
CA ALA A 424 -4.54 19.52 -32.76
C ALA A 424 -3.77 18.83 -33.89
N SER A 425 -3.36 17.58 -33.69
CA SER A 425 -2.68 16.79 -34.75
C SER A 425 -3.61 16.55 -35.96
N GLN A 426 -4.90 16.27 -35.75
CA GLN A 426 -5.88 16.18 -36.83
C GLN A 426 -6.04 17.51 -37.59
N ARG A 427 -6.12 18.65 -36.90
CA ARG A 427 -6.19 19.97 -37.55
C ARG A 427 -4.96 20.27 -38.40
N VAL A 428 -3.76 19.87 -37.96
CA VAL A 428 -2.53 20.04 -38.75
C VAL A 428 -2.54 19.15 -39.99
N VAL A 429 -3.00 17.90 -39.88
CA VAL A 429 -3.14 16.99 -41.04
C VAL A 429 -4.19 17.51 -42.03
N VAL A 430 -5.34 17.99 -41.56
CA VAL A 430 -6.35 18.61 -42.43
C VAL A 430 -5.77 19.87 -43.09
N ARG A 431 -5.02 20.71 -42.37
CA ARG A 431 -4.43 21.93 -42.93
C ARG A 431 -3.27 21.65 -43.90
N ALA A 432 -2.48 20.60 -43.68
CA ALA A 432 -1.49 20.11 -44.62
C ALA A 432 -2.15 19.56 -45.90
N ASN A 433 -3.25 18.81 -45.75
CA ASN A 433 -4.07 18.37 -46.88
C ASN A 433 -4.88 19.51 -47.53
N THR A 434 -5.11 20.64 -46.85
CA THR A 434 -5.81 21.80 -47.45
C THR A 434 -5.03 22.52 -48.54
N LYS A 435 -3.72 22.28 -48.69
CA LYS A 435 -2.98 22.69 -49.90
C LYS A 435 -3.44 21.92 -51.15
N SER A 436 -4.09 20.76 -50.99
CA SER A 436 -4.78 20.01 -52.06
C SER A 436 -6.30 20.23 -52.08
N LEU A 437 -6.87 20.79 -51.01
CA LEU A 437 -8.33 20.93 -50.80
C LEU A 437 -8.85 22.31 -51.22
N ALA A 438 -7.96 23.27 -51.49
CA ALA A 438 -8.30 24.51 -52.22
C ALA A 438 -8.86 24.23 -53.63
N ALA A 439 -8.56 23.05 -54.22
CA ALA A 439 -9.15 22.59 -55.48
C ALA A 439 -10.54 21.95 -55.32
N ILE A 440 -10.96 21.59 -54.09
CA ILE A 440 -12.25 20.95 -53.79
C ILE A 440 -13.26 21.97 -53.22
N LEU A 441 -12.79 23.09 -52.67
CA LEU A 441 -13.61 24.20 -52.16
C LEU A 441 -14.33 25.05 -53.24
N SER A 442 -14.22 24.68 -54.52
CA SER A 442 -15.00 25.27 -55.62
C SER A 442 -16.33 24.54 -55.88
N ALA A 443 -16.66 23.48 -55.13
CA ALA A 443 -17.95 22.81 -55.24
C ALA A 443 -18.98 23.41 -54.25
N PRO A 444 -20.20 23.77 -54.71
CA PRO A 444 -21.22 24.34 -53.84
C PRO A 444 -21.69 23.32 -52.80
N LEU A 445 -21.68 23.72 -51.53
CA LEU A 445 -22.15 22.94 -50.39
C LEU A 445 -23.67 22.69 -50.51
N THR A 446 -24.08 21.44 -50.71
CA THR A 446 -25.47 21.02 -50.46
C THR A 446 -25.67 20.82 -48.96
N PRO A 447 -26.77 21.32 -48.36
CA PRO A 447 -27.00 21.24 -46.92
C PRO A 447 -27.19 19.80 -46.45
N ILE A 448 -26.53 19.46 -45.34
CA ILE A 448 -26.67 18.20 -44.62
C ILE A 448 -27.95 18.28 -43.76
N PRO A 449 -28.86 17.30 -43.83
CA PRO A 449 -30.06 17.28 -42.99
C PRO A 449 -29.68 16.99 -41.52
N MET A 450 -30.11 17.86 -40.61
CA MET A 450 -30.07 17.59 -39.18
C MET A 450 -31.09 16.52 -38.82
N SER A 451 -30.65 15.33 -38.41
CA SER A 451 -31.54 14.37 -37.76
C SER A 451 -31.69 14.73 -36.29
N THR A 452 -32.82 15.34 -35.95
CA THR A 452 -33.38 15.39 -34.61
C THR A 452 -33.69 13.97 -34.15
N ASN A 453 -33.00 13.47 -33.12
CA ASN A 453 -33.55 12.45 -32.23
C ASN A 453 -32.93 12.62 -30.83
N SER A 454 -33.46 13.65 -30.18
CA SER A 454 -33.58 13.78 -28.74
C SER A 454 -34.74 12.90 -28.24
N SER A 455 -34.65 12.48 -26.97
CA SER A 455 -35.72 11.95 -26.11
C SER A 455 -36.04 10.46 -26.16
N ARG A 456 -35.66 9.77 -25.08
CA ARG A 456 -36.49 8.73 -24.43
C ARG A 456 -36.05 8.55 -22.97
N PHE A 457 -36.56 9.43 -22.11
CA PHE A 457 -37.00 9.03 -20.78
C PHE A 457 -38.40 8.43 -20.95
N PRO A 458 -38.73 7.29 -20.34
CA PRO A 458 -40.10 6.88 -20.11
C PRO A 458 -40.50 7.26 -18.68
N ASP A 459 -41.48 8.16 -18.57
CA ASP A 459 -42.31 8.31 -17.38
C ASP A 459 -43.54 7.39 -17.51
N ASP A 460 -44.00 6.99 -16.32
CA ASP A 460 -45.34 6.51 -15.91
C ASP A 460 -45.74 5.04 -16.12
N ASP A 461 -45.74 4.27 -15.01
CA ASP A 461 -46.95 4.00 -14.18
C ASP A 461 -46.57 3.60 -12.74
#